data_AF-A0A537G265-F1
#
_entry.id   AF-A0A537G265-F1
#
_cell.length_a   1.000
_cell.length_b   1.000
_cell.length_c   1.000
_cell.angle_alpha   90.00
_cell.angle_beta   90.00
_cell.angle_gamma   90.00
#
_symmetry.space_group_name_H-M   'P 1'
#
loop_
_entity.id
_entity.type
_entity.pdbx_description
1 polymer ?
#
loop_
_entity_poly.entity_id
_entity_poly.type
_entity_poly.pdbx_seq_one_letter_code
_entity_poly.pdbx_strand_id
1 'polypeptide(L)'
;MRTPLLATLVLALAAIAPLSSAHATTQTTSFSKTMSFDGVTVTVSGTITIDTTAKTLSATVTITAVNSTTGGVILSKTITINLSSSMSGSLNFVLDVPSVPFMLAASCTITTSSTASCLVTRTPDLNHNGTVDIVDVSMIAVGFDATIGSSRYNPSADLNGDGKVDIIDVATAAADFGASVY
;
A
#
# COMPACT_ATOMS: atom_id res chain seq x y z
N MET A 1 -38.41 49.67 63.61
CA MET A 1 -37.61 48.52 63.12
C MET A 1 -37.99 48.29 61.66
N ARG A 2 -37.00 48.33 60.76
CA ARG A 2 -37.13 48.27 59.30
C ARG A 2 -37.28 46.82 58.81
N THR A 3 -38.21 46.56 57.89
CA THR A 3 -38.10 45.53 56.83
C THR A 3 -37.22 46.09 55.67
N PRO A 4 -36.85 45.39 54.56
CA PRO A 4 -37.20 44.04 54.06
C PRO A 4 -36.03 43.26 53.36
N LEU A 5 -36.39 42.16 52.65
CA LEU A 5 -35.92 41.66 51.33
C LEU A 5 -35.16 40.32 51.18
N LEU A 6 -35.80 39.48 50.35
CA LEU A 6 -35.39 38.28 49.60
C LEU A 6 -33.93 38.25 49.07
N ALA A 7 -33.34 37.04 49.06
CA ALA A 7 -32.50 36.57 47.94
C ALA A 7 -32.45 35.03 47.88
N THR A 8 -32.84 34.50 46.72
CA THR A 8 -32.81 33.11 46.23
C THR A 8 -31.40 32.51 46.16
N LEU A 9 -31.30 31.18 46.33
CA LEU A 9 -30.29 30.39 45.61
C LEU A 9 -30.84 29.00 45.26
N VAL A 10 -31.32 28.87 44.01
CA VAL A 10 -31.54 27.58 43.36
C VAL A 10 -30.17 27.08 42.90
N LEU A 11 -29.66 26.01 43.52
CA LEU A 11 -28.44 25.36 43.07
C LEU A 11 -28.80 24.41 41.92
N ALA A 12 -28.67 24.89 40.68
CA ALA A 12 -28.74 24.04 39.51
C ALA A 12 -27.49 23.16 39.47
N LEU A 13 -27.65 21.88 39.81
CA LEU A 13 -26.61 20.88 39.63
C LEU A 13 -26.57 20.52 38.14
N ALA A 14 -25.77 21.24 37.37
CA ALA A 14 -25.41 20.83 36.02
C ALA A 14 -24.54 19.57 36.14
N ALA A 15 -25.12 18.40 35.88
CA ALA A 15 -24.34 17.20 35.61
C ALA A 15 -23.49 17.49 34.37
N ILE A 16 -22.19 17.66 34.57
CA ILE A 16 -21.21 17.72 33.50
C ILE A 16 -21.19 16.31 32.91
N ALA A 17 -21.92 16.08 31.82
CA ALA A 17 -21.65 14.93 30.98
C ALA A 17 -20.16 14.99 30.61
N PRO A 18 -19.38 13.90 30.74
CA PRO A 18 -18.03 13.93 30.22
C PRO A 18 -18.17 14.25 28.74
N LEU A 19 -17.60 15.39 28.31
CA LEU A 19 -17.30 15.57 26.90
C LEU A 19 -16.45 14.36 26.55
N SER A 20 -17.02 13.44 25.77
CA SER A 20 -16.26 12.43 25.06
C SER A 20 -15.19 13.19 24.27
N SER A 21 -13.98 13.29 24.83
CA SER A 21 -12.85 13.85 24.11
C SER A 21 -12.69 12.99 22.87
N ALA A 22 -12.97 13.53 21.69
CA ALA A 22 -12.48 12.95 20.46
C ALA A 22 -10.95 12.98 20.57
N HIS A 23 -10.36 11.89 21.07
CA HIS A 23 -8.92 11.74 21.23
C HIS A 23 -8.31 11.55 19.84
N ALA A 24 -8.14 12.66 19.13
CA ALA A 24 -7.40 12.67 17.88
C ALA A 24 -5.91 12.58 18.25
N THR A 25 -5.35 11.40 18.02
CA THR A 25 -4.03 10.98 18.49
C THR A 25 -3.26 10.53 17.28
N THR A 26 -2.04 11.04 17.08
CA THR A 26 -1.13 10.48 16.07
C THR A 26 -0.85 9.02 16.45
N GLN A 27 -1.21 8.09 15.56
CA GLN A 27 -0.92 6.68 15.75
C GLN A 27 0.15 6.27 14.76
N THR A 28 1.26 5.72 15.28
CA THR A 28 2.31 5.13 14.46
C THR A 28 2.35 3.62 14.68
N THR A 29 2.33 2.86 13.60
CA THR A 29 2.45 1.40 13.60
C THR A 29 3.55 0.97 12.67
N SER A 30 4.19 -0.16 12.97
CA SER A 30 5.25 -0.71 12.12
C SER A 30 4.76 -1.98 11.44
N PHE A 31 5.26 -2.22 10.24
CA PHE A 31 5.00 -3.46 9.51
C PHE A 31 6.30 -4.00 8.91
N SER A 32 6.31 -5.30 8.67
CA SER A 32 7.35 -5.98 7.90
C SER A 32 6.73 -7.18 7.19
N LYS A 33 6.96 -7.27 5.89
CA LYS A 33 6.53 -8.37 5.03
C LYS A 33 7.73 -8.85 4.24
N THR A 34 7.96 -10.16 4.27
CA THR A 34 8.99 -10.81 3.45
C THR A 34 8.32 -11.81 2.54
N MET A 35 8.59 -11.70 1.25
CA MET A 35 8.07 -12.57 0.19
C MET A 35 9.24 -13.01 -0.68
N SER A 36 9.06 -14.05 -1.48
CA SER A 36 10.07 -14.46 -2.46
C SER A 36 9.40 -14.87 -3.75
N PHE A 37 10.02 -14.48 -4.85
CA PHE A 37 9.54 -14.74 -6.20
C PHE A 37 10.74 -14.82 -7.14
N ASP A 38 10.75 -15.82 -8.02
CA ASP A 38 11.78 -16.01 -9.06
C ASP A 38 13.23 -15.85 -8.57
N GLY A 39 13.55 -16.47 -7.43
CA GLY A 39 14.91 -16.45 -6.85
C GLY A 39 15.33 -15.13 -6.17
N VAL A 40 14.39 -14.20 -5.99
CA VAL A 40 14.58 -12.94 -5.26
C VAL A 40 13.74 -12.95 -3.99
N THR A 41 14.35 -12.61 -2.85
CA THR A 41 13.66 -12.40 -1.58
C THR A 41 13.52 -10.91 -1.33
N VAL A 42 12.28 -10.44 -1.22
CA VAL A 42 11.96 -9.02 -1.00
C VAL A 42 11.37 -8.85 0.38
N THR A 43 11.94 -7.93 1.15
CA THR A 43 11.40 -7.46 2.42
C THR A 43 10.93 -6.02 2.26
N VAL A 44 9.65 -5.78 2.52
CA VAL A 44 9.04 -4.46 2.60
C VAL A 44 8.70 -4.19 4.07
N SER A 45 9.32 -3.18 4.64
CA SER A 45 9.13 -2.83 6.06
C SER A 45 9.01 -1.32 6.23
N GLY A 46 8.46 -0.87 7.34
CA GLY A 46 8.25 0.55 7.50
C GLY A 46 7.37 0.94 8.66
N THR A 47 7.06 2.22 8.71
CA THR A 47 6.13 2.81 9.68
C THR A 47 4.99 3.52 8.95
N ILE A 48 3.78 3.32 9.46
CA ILE A 48 2.57 4.00 9.03
C ILE A 48 2.19 4.97 10.14
N THR A 49 1.95 6.23 9.79
CA THR A 49 1.55 7.28 10.72
C THR A 49 0.20 7.82 10.28
N ILE A 50 -0.79 7.69 11.15
CA ILE A 50 -2.14 8.21 10.97
C ILE A 50 -2.29 9.41 11.88
N ASP A 51 -2.54 10.58 11.31
CA ASP A 51 -2.91 11.76 12.06
C ASP A 51 -4.39 12.06 11.83
N THR A 52 -5.21 11.70 12.82
CA THR A 52 -6.67 11.92 12.78
C THR A 52 -7.04 13.41 12.91
N THR A 53 -6.14 14.25 13.41
CA THR A 53 -6.34 15.71 13.53
C THR A 53 -6.08 16.39 12.20
N ALA A 54 -4.92 16.13 11.61
CA ALA A 54 -4.52 16.64 10.30
C ALA A 54 -5.24 15.92 9.14
N LYS A 55 -5.90 14.79 9.44
CA LYS A 55 -6.52 13.88 8.47
C LYS A 55 -5.52 13.39 7.41
N THR A 56 -4.30 13.08 7.85
CA THR A 56 -3.22 12.61 6.98
C THR A 56 -2.87 11.16 7.28
N LEU A 57 -2.45 10.45 6.24
CA LEU A 57 -1.85 9.12 6.29
C LEU A 57 -0.47 9.23 5.64
N SER A 58 0.59 8.96 6.40
CA SER A 58 1.95 8.95 5.88
C SER A 58 2.59 7.59 6.14
N ALA A 59 3.40 7.09 5.20
CA ALA A 59 4.18 5.88 5.38
C ALA A 59 5.64 6.13 5.02
N THR A 60 6.56 5.68 5.86
CA THR A 60 7.97 5.54 5.51
C THR A 60 8.21 4.06 5.26
N VAL A 61 8.56 3.71 4.03
CA VAL A 61 8.68 2.32 3.56
C VAL A 61 10.09 2.08 3.07
N THR A 62 10.71 1.01 3.56
CA THR A 62 11.98 0.48 3.09
C THR A 62 11.74 -0.84 2.38
N ILE A 63 12.17 -0.92 1.12
CA ILE A 63 12.29 -2.17 0.39
C ILE A 63 13.74 -2.64 0.43
N THR A 64 13.93 -3.93 0.68
CA THR A 64 15.21 -4.63 0.57
C THR A 64 14.99 -5.89 -0.26
N ALA A 65 15.63 -5.98 -1.41
CA ALA A 65 15.63 -7.17 -2.24
C ALA A 65 17.02 -7.81 -2.22
N VAL A 66 17.06 -9.13 -2.05
CA VAL A 66 18.29 -9.93 -2.07
C VAL A 66 18.13 -11.12 -3.01
N ASN A 67 19.24 -11.58 -3.58
CA ASN A 67 19.27 -12.89 -4.21
C ASN A 67 19.00 -13.97 -3.15
N SER A 68 17.97 -14.79 -3.34
CA SER A 68 17.55 -15.79 -2.34
C SER A 68 18.58 -16.87 -2.07
N THR A 69 19.52 -17.10 -2.99
CA THR A 69 20.56 -18.13 -2.85
C THR A 69 21.82 -17.56 -2.19
N THR A 70 22.30 -16.41 -2.65
CA THR A 70 23.58 -15.85 -2.19
C THR A 70 23.43 -14.86 -1.03
N GLY A 71 22.22 -14.35 -0.79
CA GLY A 71 21.97 -13.25 0.15
C GLY A 71 22.52 -11.89 -0.32
N GLY A 72 23.08 -11.81 -1.53
CA GLY A 72 23.60 -10.57 -2.10
C GLY A 72 22.48 -9.54 -2.28
N VAL A 73 22.71 -8.30 -1.84
CA VAL A 73 21.74 -7.21 -1.97
C VAL A 73 21.60 -6.80 -3.43
N ILE A 74 20.36 -6.80 -3.92
CA ILE A 74 19.97 -6.34 -5.25
C ILE A 74 19.53 -4.88 -5.18
N LEU A 75 18.68 -4.55 -4.21
CA LEU A 75 18.14 -3.21 -3.98
C LEU A 75 17.96 -2.98 -2.48
N SER A 76 18.23 -1.77 -2.02
CA SER A 76 17.77 -1.29 -0.72
C SER A 76 17.43 0.19 -0.83
N LYS A 77 16.13 0.53 -0.70
CA LYS A 77 15.63 1.89 -0.91
C LYS A 77 14.57 2.23 0.14
N THR A 78 14.63 3.46 0.65
CA THR A 78 13.60 4.01 1.54
C THR A 78 12.86 5.13 0.82
N ILE A 79 11.53 5.08 0.86
CA ILE A 79 10.63 6.09 0.31
C ILE A 79 9.67 6.59 1.39
N THR A 80 9.15 7.79 1.20
CA THR A 80 8.07 8.33 2.03
C THR A 80 6.87 8.62 1.15
N ILE A 81 5.72 8.07 1.54
CA ILE A 81 4.45 8.20 0.83
C ILE A 81 3.52 9.02 1.73
N ASN A 82 2.95 10.10 1.20
CA ASN A 82 2.03 10.97 1.94
C ASN A 82 0.68 11.01 1.22
N LEU A 83 -0.40 10.63 1.90
CA LEU A 83 -1.78 10.89 1.49
C LEU A 83 -2.36 12.03 2.34
N SER A 84 -2.79 13.10 1.69
CA SER A 84 -3.37 14.28 2.32
C SER A 84 -4.88 14.46 2.09
N SER A 85 -5.56 13.56 1.36
CA SER A 85 -6.97 13.73 1.06
C SER A 85 -7.73 12.42 0.89
N SER A 86 -8.82 12.29 1.65
CA SER A 86 -9.82 11.22 1.66
C SER A 86 -9.40 9.94 2.39
N MET A 87 -9.89 9.76 3.63
CA MET A 87 -9.74 8.55 4.44
C MET A 87 -10.58 7.37 3.89
N SER A 88 -10.56 7.12 2.58
CA SER A 88 -11.13 5.91 1.98
C SER A 88 -10.13 4.75 2.06
N GLY A 89 -9.85 4.32 3.29
CA GLY A 89 -9.54 2.92 3.61
C GLY A 89 -8.14 2.37 3.34
N SER A 90 -7.47 2.72 2.23
CA SER A 90 -6.24 2.05 1.79
C SER A 90 -5.30 2.92 0.94
N LEU A 91 -4.01 2.67 1.05
CA LEU A 91 -2.93 3.20 0.21
C LEU A 91 -2.36 2.02 -0.58
N ASN A 92 -2.41 2.09 -1.92
CA ASN A 92 -1.80 1.12 -2.82
C ASN A 92 -0.57 1.75 -3.47
N PHE A 93 0.53 1.00 -3.55
CA PHE A 93 1.75 1.41 -4.23
C PHE A 93 2.53 0.19 -4.71
N VAL A 94 3.33 0.41 -5.74
CA VAL A 94 4.19 -0.60 -6.34
C VAL A 94 5.64 -0.17 -6.17
N LEU A 95 6.52 -1.09 -5.76
CA LEU A 95 7.96 -0.87 -5.63
C LEU A 95 8.70 -1.75 -6.62
N ASP A 96 9.37 -1.17 -7.60
CA ASP A 96 10.11 -1.94 -8.58
C ASP A 96 11.40 -2.51 -8.00
N VAL A 97 11.70 -3.74 -8.41
CA VAL A 97 12.89 -4.50 -8.03
C VAL A 97 13.66 -4.85 -9.31
N PRO A 98 14.82 -4.23 -9.56
CA PRO A 98 15.61 -4.50 -10.75
C PRO A 98 16.23 -5.89 -10.64
N SER A 99 15.67 -6.84 -11.37
CA SER A 99 16.10 -8.24 -11.41
C SER A 99 16.22 -8.73 -12.85
N VAL A 100 16.94 -9.84 -13.02
CA VAL A 100 17.14 -10.49 -14.31
C VAL A 100 16.61 -11.93 -14.25
N PRO A 101 15.95 -12.43 -15.30
CA PRO A 101 15.72 -11.76 -16.59
C PRO A 101 14.51 -10.81 -16.63
N PHE A 102 13.68 -10.79 -15.60
CA PHE A 102 12.46 -9.97 -15.55
C PHE A 102 12.52 -8.97 -14.41
N MET A 103 11.97 -7.78 -14.64
CA MET A 103 11.77 -6.79 -13.59
C MET A 103 10.65 -7.26 -12.68
N LEU A 104 10.93 -7.37 -11.39
CA LEU A 104 9.94 -7.73 -10.37
C LEU A 104 9.39 -6.46 -9.73
N ALA A 105 8.27 -6.60 -9.02
CA ALA A 105 7.76 -5.54 -8.18
C ALA A 105 7.14 -6.09 -6.90
N ALA A 106 7.18 -5.29 -5.84
CA ALA A 106 6.39 -5.53 -4.64
C ALA A 106 5.17 -4.60 -4.66
N SER A 107 3.99 -5.20 -4.84
CA SER A 107 2.70 -4.52 -4.80
C SER A 107 2.16 -4.57 -3.37
N CYS A 108 1.90 -3.41 -2.77
CA CYS A 108 1.52 -3.31 -1.37
C CYS A 108 0.28 -2.45 -1.17
N THR A 109 -0.64 -2.95 -0.34
CA THR A 109 -1.79 -2.23 0.20
C THR A 109 -1.59 -2.00 1.69
N ILE A 110 -1.70 -0.75 2.12
CA ILE A 110 -1.68 -0.34 3.52
C ILE A 110 -3.04 0.23 3.88
N THR A 111 -3.68 -0.29 4.91
CA THR A 111 -4.98 0.21 5.37
C THR A 111 -4.86 1.20 6.53
N THR A 112 -5.91 1.99 6.75
CA THR A 112 -6.03 2.85 7.94
C THR A 112 -6.17 2.06 9.26
N SER A 113 -6.41 0.75 9.19
CA SER A 113 -6.29 -0.17 10.34
C SER A 113 -4.87 -0.64 10.59
N SER A 114 -3.86 0.02 10.00
CA SER A 114 -2.44 -0.31 10.14
C SER A 114 -2.07 -1.72 9.65
N THR A 115 -2.85 -2.28 8.73
CA THR A 115 -2.55 -3.57 8.13
C THR A 115 -1.84 -3.35 6.81
N ALA A 116 -0.66 -3.97 6.64
CA ALA A 116 0.02 -4.05 5.36
C ALA A 116 -0.18 -5.44 4.75
N SER A 117 -0.55 -5.49 3.47
CA SER A 117 -0.55 -6.69 2.64
C SER A 117 0.34 -6.41 1.44
N CYS A 118 1.21 -7.36 1.10
CA CYS A 118 2.10 -7.22 -0.04
C CYS A 118 2.17 -8.53 -0.82
N LEU A 119 2.43 -8.43 -2.11
CA LEU A 119 2.70 -9.52 -3.04
C LEU A 119 3.93 -9.16 -3.88
N VAL A 120 4.70 -10.16 -4.31
CA VAL A 120 5.80 -9.97 -5.26
C VAL A 120 5.50 -10.76 -6.53
N THR A 121 5.54 -10.09 -7.67
CA THR A 121 5.30 -10.62 -9.02
C THR A 121 6.31 -10.01 -10.00
N ARG A 122 6.24 -10.36 -11.28
CA ARG A 122 6.78 -9.47 -12.31
C ARG A 122 6.04 -8.12 -12.25
N THR A 123 6.71 -7.04 -12.65
CA THR A 123 6.14 -5.70 -12.51
C THR A 123 4.82 -5.55 -13.29
N PRO A 124 3.76 -4.98 -12.69
CA PRO A 124 2.51 -4.68 -13.37
C PRO A 124 2.59 -3.41 -14.25
N ASP A 125 3.65 -2.61 -14.14
CA ASP A 125 3.94 -1.47 -15.03
C ASP A 125 4.83 -1.95 -16.19
N LEU A 126 4.18 -2.57 -17.18
CA LEU A 126 4.83 -3.24 -18.30
C LEU A 126 5.51 -2.26 -19.26
N ASN A 127 5.03 -1.01 -19.33
CA ASN A 127 5.61 0.02 -20.18
C ASN A 127 6.61 0.93 -19.43
N HIS A 128 6.75 0.76 -18.11
CA HIS A 128 7.65 1.47 -17.22
C HIS A 128 7.43 3.00 -17.22
N ASN A 129 6.17 3.45 -17.29
CA ASN A 129 5.83 4.87 -17.27
C ASN A 129 5.70 5.44 -15.85
N GLY A 130 5.79 4.60 -14.82
CA GLY A 130 5.68 4.98 -13.41
C GLY A 130 4.26 4.90 -12.85
N THR A 131 3.29 4.37 -13.59
CA THR A 131 1.89 4.21 -13.17
C THR A 131 1.29 2.96 -13.81
N VAL A 132 0.68 2.10 -13.00
CA VAL A 132 -0.07 0.96 -13.54
C VAL A 132 -1.39 1.48 -14.12
N ASP A 133 -1.54 1.46 -15.44
CA ASP A 133 -2.72 1.97 -16.11
C ASP A 133 -3.28 1.01 -17.18
N ILE A 134 -4.21 1.52 -18.00
CA ILE A 134 -4.88 0.71 -19.01
C ILE A 134 -3.94 0.22 -20.11
N VAL A 135 -2.84 0.93 -20.36
CA VAL A 135 -1.81 0.53 -21.33
C VAL A 135 -1.15 -0.76 -20.86
N ASP A 136 -0.82 -0.88 -19.57
CA ASP A 136 -0.21 -2.10 -19.01
C ASP A 136 -1.16 -3.29 -19.10
N VAL A 137 -2.43 -3.09 -18.70
CA VAL A 137 -3.46 -4.12 -18.84
C VAL A 137 -3.65 -4.54 -20.29
N SER A 138 -3.59 -3.59 -21.24
CA SER A 138 -3.70 -3.90 -22.67
C SER A 138 -2.52 -4.72 -23.18
N MET A 139 -1.31 -4.50 -22.66
CA MET A 139 -0.12 -5.28 -23.00
C MET A 139 -0.22 -6.73 -22.52
N ILE A 140 -0.87 -6.97 -21.37
CA ILE A 140 -1.20 -8.32 -20.90
C ILE A 140 -2.22 -8.96 -21.84
N ALA A 141 -3.29 -8.23 -22.18
CA ALA A 141 -4.38 -8.74 -23.00
C ALA A 141 -3.95 -9.17 -24.42
N VAL A 142 -2.91 -8.57 -24.99
CA VAL A 142 -2.32 -8.99 -26.29
C VAL A 142 -1.87 -10.44 -26.25
N GLY A 143 -1.36 -10.90 -25.11
CA GLY A 143 -0.88 -12.27 -24.89
C GLY A 143 -1.92 -13.22 -24.31
N PHE A 144 -3.18 -12.80 -24.12
CA PHE A 144 -4.16 -13.61 -23.38
C PHE A 144 -4.33 -15.04 -23.95
N ASP A 145 -4.34 -16.01 -23.06
CA ASP A 145 -4.35 -17.46 -23.32
C ASP A 145 -3.08 -18.01 -24.00
N ALA A 146 -2.02 -17.21 -24.11
CA ALA A 146 -0.71 -17.69 -24.53
C ALA A 146 -0.02 -18.47 -23.42
N THR A 147 0.69 -19.53 -23.79
CA THR A 147 1.49 -20.37 -22.89
C THR A 147 2.94 -20.41 -23.35
N ILE A 148 3.86 -20.76 -22.44
CA ILE A 148 5.29 -20.94 -22.76
C ILE A 148 5.45 -21.79 -24.02
N GLY A 149 6.24 -21.29 -24.96
CA GLY A 149 6.51 -21.93 -26.25
C GLY A 149 5.57 -21.51 -27.39
N SER A 150 4.44 -20.86 -27.08
CA SER A 150 3.60 -20.25 -28.12
C SER A 150 4.22 -18.94 -28.63
N SER A 151 3.99 -18.62 -29.91
CA SER A 151 4.52 -17.40 -30.54
C SER A 151 3.94 -16.10 -29.98
N ARG A 152 2.80 -16.18 -29.28
CA ARG A 152 2.12 -15.04 -28.65
C ARG A 152 2.53 -14.84 -27.19
N TYR A 153 3.30 -15.77 -26.62
CA TYR A 153 3.68 -15.70 -25.22
C TYR A 153 4.72 -14.60 -25.01
N ASN A 154 4.31 -13.58 -24.26
CA ASN A 154 5.19 -12.56 -23.73
C ASN A 154 5.41 -12.87 -22.23
N PRO A 155 6.64 -13.23 -21.80
CA PRO A 155 6.89 -13.52 -20.39
C PRO A 155 6.66 -12.30 -19.49
N SER A 156 6.82 -11.07 -19.99
CA SER A 156 6.51 -9.89 -19.18
C SER A 156 5.01 -9.72 -18.91
N ALA A 157 4.14 -10.41 -19.64
CA ALA A 157 2.69 -10.41 -19.43
C ALA A 157 2.19 -11.56 -18.52
N ASP A 158 3.04 -12.56 -18.25
CA ASP A 158 2.81 -13.62 -17.27
C ASP A 158 3.35 -13.12 -15.92
N LEU A 159 2.55 -12.34 -15.20
CA LEU A 159 2.98 -11.62 -14.00
C LEU A 159 3.25 -12.56 -12.84
N ASN A 160 2.44 -13.61 -12.71
CA ASN A 160 2.59 -14.60 -11.65
C ASN A 160 3.66 -15.67 -11.98
N GLY A 161 4.19 -15.69 -13.21
CA GLY A 161 5.28 -16.56 -13.63
C GLY A 161 4.88 -18.03 -13.79
N ASP A 162 3.59 -18.34 -13.92
CA ASP A 162 3.09 -19.72 -13.99
C ASP A 162 3.21 -20.34 -15.40
N GLY A 163 3.65 -19.54 -16.37
CA GLY A 163 3.87 -19.95 -17.74
C GLY A 163 2.64 -19.85 -18.64
N LYS A 164 1.58 -19.18 -18.17
CA LYS A 164 0.40 -18.82 -18.94
C LYS A 164 0.07 -17.35 -18.72
N VAL A 165 -0.34 -16.66 -19.78
CA VAL A 165 -0.94 -15.33 -19.66
C VAL A 165 -2.45 -15.50 -19.60
N ASP A 166 -3.06 -15.26 -18.44
CA ASP A 166 -4.51 -15.38 -18.27
C ASP A 166 -5.14 -14.34 -17.33
N ILE A 167 -6.31 -14.67 -16.77
CA ILE A 167 -7.07 -13.75 -15.92
C ILE A 167 -6.35 -13.43 -14.62
N ILE A 168 -5.44 -14.29 -14.14
CA ILE A 168 -4.66 -14.03 -12.93
C ILE A 168 -3.69 -12.86 -13.14
N ASP A 169 -3.09 -12.76 -14.33
CA ASP A 169 -2.18 -11.65 -14.66
C ASP A 169 -2.95 -10.34 -14.80
N VAL A 170 -4.10 -10.39 -15.47
CA VAL A 170 -5.01 -9.23 -15.58
C VAL A 170 -5.48 -8.78 -14.20
N ALA A 171 -5.87 -9.71 -13.33
CA ALA A 171 -6.30 -9.39 -11.97
C ALA A 171 -5.16 -8.82 -11.11
N THR A 172 -3.93 -9.29 -11.31
CA THR A 172 -2.74 -8.78 -10.64
C THR A 172 -2.50 -7.32 -11.01
N ALA A 173 -2.46 -6.98 -12.31
CA ALA A 173 -2.34 -5.58 -12.74
C ALA A 173 -3.53 -4.72 -12.30
N ALA A 174 -4.76 -5.27 -12.35
CA ALA A 174 -5.96 -4.54 -11.93
C ALA A 174 -5.98 -4.22 -10.42
N ALA A 175 -5.34 -5.04 -9.57
CA ALA A 175 -5.22 -4.77 -8.14
C ALA A 175 -4.40 -3.50 -7.85
N ASP A 176 -3.46 -3.18 -8.74
CA ASP A 176 -2.59 -2.01 -8.65
C ASP A 176 -3.03 -0.86 -9.58
N PHE A 177 -4.20 -0.95 -10.23
CA PHE A 177 -4.64 0.05 -11.20
C PHE A 177 -4.68 1.47 -10.60
N GLY A 178 -3.97 2.40 -11.22
CA GLY A 178 -3.80 3.78 -10.78
C GLY A 178 -2.77 3.98 -9.68
N ALA A 179 -2.08 2.93 -9.22
CA ALA A 179 -1.00 3.04 -8.26
C ALA A 179 0.25 3.65 -8.90
N SER A 180 0.94 4.50 -8.13
CA SER A 180 2.27 4.99 -8.50
C SER A 180 3.32 3.90 -8.25
N VAL A 181 4.31 3.87 -9.14
CA VAL A 181 5.44 2.94 -9.10
C VAL A 181 6.70 3.69 -8.67
N TYR A 182 7.48 3.11 -7.77
CA TYR A 182 8.66 3.74 -7.15
C TYR A 182 9.93 2.92 -7.24
#